data_AF-A0A932BZ09-F1
#
_entry.id   AF-A0A932BZ09-F1
#
_cell.length_a   1.000
_cell.length_b   1.000
_cell.length_c   1.000
_cell.angle_alpha   90.00
_cell.angle_beta   90.00
_cell.angle_gamma   90.00
#
_symmetry.space_group_name_H-M   'P 1'
#
loop_
_entity.id
_entity.type
_entity.pdbx_description
1 polymer ?
#
loop_
_entity_poly.entity_id
_entity_poly.type
_entity_poly.pdbx_seq_one_letter_code
_entity_poly.pdbx_strand_id
1 'polypeptide(L)'
;MRRLATLLALALPAGSAARGQSVRGMVVEIPGNRPIPDAQVVLWSDSTNAVATTRTDSTGTFLVRAPKVGTYFINVRKFGYMGGQTNTLPLVDVQEYEIVIRTPRIAPIMPGVRITARGTRPGDEMLQGFDERRRAGFGFFMTAEDIDKRNSPMIAELLRGVSGVDVAPGPNGRYLITSTRGGRSLQNGACMMDLFLDGWPIDEEALQRTVRPMDLEAVEVYSGPATVPTQFKKNLTGSCGAVLFWSRIRNRDARKKSP
;
A
#
# COMPACT_ATOMS: atom_id res chain seq x y z
N MET A 1 -17.51 38.71 70.04
CA MET A 1 -17.94 37.66 69.10
C MET A 1 -16.94 37.60 67.94
N ARG A 2 -15.96 36.69 67.98
CA ARG A 2 -14.93 36.53 66.93
C ARG A 2 -15.47 35.57 65.86
N ARG A 3 -15.67 36.06 64.63
CA ARG A 3 -16.06 35.21 63.49
C ARG A 3 -14.80 34.55 62.91
N LEU A 4 -14.69 33.23 63.03
CA LEU A 4 -13.69 32.44 62.32
C LEU A 4 -14.00 32.48 60.82
N ALA A 5 -13.03 32.89 60.02
CA ALA A 5 -13.06 32.75 58.57
C ALA A 5 -12.54 31.36 58.20
N THR A 6 -13.42 30.52 57.66
CA THR A 6 -13.08 29.17 57.18
C THR A 6 -12.41 29.29 55.82
N LEU A 7 -11.10 29.04 55.76
CA LEU A 7 -10.33 28.90 54.53
C LEU A 7 -10.70 27.57 53.86
N LEU A 8 -11.42 27.66 52.74
CA LEU A 8 -11.74 26.51 51.89
C LEU A 8 -10.51 26.17 51.05
N ALA A 9 -9.75 25.16 51.47
CA ALA A 9 -8.62 24.64 50.69
C ALA A 9 -9.14 23.94 49.43
N LEU A 10 -8.90 24.55 48.28
CA LEU A 10 -9.22 23.99 46.97
C LEU A 10 -8.22 22.87 46.66
N ALA A 11 -8.60 21.62 46.94
CA ALA A 11 -7.81 20.46 46.55
C ALA A 11 -7.87 20.33 45.01
N LEU A 12 -6.76 20.64 44.32
CA LEU A 12 -6.63 20.31 42.91
C LEU A 12 -6.68 18.78 42.77
N PRO A 13 -7.55 18.21 41.92
CA PRO A 13 -7.47 16.80 41.60
C PRO A 13 -6.14 16.56 40.89
N ALA A 14 -5.24 15.82 41.54
CA ALA A 14 -4.08 15.23 40.89
C ALA A 14 -4.62 14.27 39.82
N GLY A 15 -4.61 14.71 38.56
CA GLY A 15 -5.02 13.88 37.44
C GLY A 15 -4.17 12.61 37.45
N SER A 16 -4.81 11.47 37.72
CA SER A 16 -4.17 10.17 37.51
C SER A 16 -3.71 10.11 36.07
N ALA A 17 -2.40 10.20 35.84
CA ALA A 17 -1.81 9.86 34.57
C ALA A 17 -2.18 8.39 34.32
N ALA A 18 -3.13 8.17 33.41
CA ALA A 18 -3.56 6.84 33.02
C ALA A 18 -2.30 6.04 32.63
N ARG A 19 -1.93 5.06 33.47
CA ARG A 19 -0.90 4.05 33.16
C ARG A 19 -1.48 3.10 32.11
N GLY A 20 -1.66 3.60 30.90
CA GLY A 20 -2.02 2.78 29.75
C GLY A 20 -0.76 2.23 29.11
N GLN A 21 -0.79 0.97 28.65
CA GLN A 21 0.28 0.42 27.81
C GLN A 21 0.57 1.38 26.64
N SER A 22 1.84 1.70 26.45
CA SER A 22 2.24 2.69 25.46
C SER A 22 3.33 2.15 24.57
N VAL A 23 3.20 2.42 23.27
CA VAL A 23 4.27 2.21 22.31
C VAL A 23 4.92 3.56 22.07
N ARG A 24 6.20 3.64 22.42
CA ARG A 24 7.07 4.75 22.08
C ARG A 24 7.90 4.33 20.87
N GLY A 25 8.10 5.23 19.93
CA GLY A 25 8.93 4.87 18.79
C GLY A 25 9.42 6.06 18.01
N MET A 26 10.31 5.77 17.07
CA MET A 26 10.86 6.75 16.16
C MET A 26 10.63 6.31 14.71
N VAL A 27 10.19 7.25 13.88
CA VAL A 27 10.04 7.04 12.44
C VAL A 27 11.21 7.71 11.74
N VAL A 28 11.97 6.91 10.99
CA VAL A 28 13.17 7.38 10.29
C VAL A 28 13.15 7.04 8.81
N GLU A 29 13.75 7.93 8.03
CA GLU A 29 13.97 7.79 6.61
C GLU A 29 15.11 6.83 6.34
N ILE A 30 14.93 5.93 5.37
CA ILE A 30 16.02 5.17 4.77
C ILE A 30 16.22 5.56 3.29
N PRO A 31 17.46 5.64 2.80
CA PRO A 31 18.71 5.53 3.57
C PRO A 31 19.01 6.78 4.43
N GLY A 32 19.82 6.63 5.48
CA GLY A 32 20.38 7.76 6.24
C GLY A 32 19.78 8.03 7.63
N ASN A 33 18.77 7.28 8.07
CA ASN A 33 18.13 7.38 9.41
C ASN A 33 17.66 8.80 9.78
N ARG A 34 17.33 9.65 8.80
CA ARG A 34 16.85 11.00 9.07
C ARG A 34 15.46 10.94 9.72
N PRO A 35 15.19 11.63 10.84
CA PRO A 35 13.87 11.62 11.46
C PRO A 35 12.77 12.14 10.55
N ILE A 36 11.58 11.53 10.60
CA ILE A 36 10.42 11.93 9.80
C ILE A 36 9.38 12.59 10.70
N PRO A 37 9.25 13.94 10.66
CA PRO A 37 8.27 14.65 11.47
C PRO A 37 6.87 14.65 10.86
N ASP A 38 5.86 14.78 11.71
CA ASP A 38 4.44 14.88 11.32
C ASP A 38 3.97 13.68 10.45
N ALA A 39 4.52 12.50 10.69
CA ALA A 39 4.01 11.24 10.16
C ALA A 39 2.81 10.80 11.00
N GLN A 40 1.71 10.44 10.36
CA GLN A 40 0.55 9.89 11.05
C GLN A 40 0.87 8.46 11.49
N VAL A 41 0.69 8.17 12.77
CA VAL A 41 0.90 6.85 13.37
C VAL A 41 -0.44 6.36 13.90
N VAL A 42 -0.89 5.19 13.47
CA VAL A 42 -2.18 4.60 13.84
C VAL A 42 -1.93 3.24 14.47
N LEU A 43 -2.48 3.01 15.65
CA LEU A 43 -2.48 1.73 16.35
C LEU A 43 -3.77 0.98 15.99
N TRP A 44 -3.64 -0.27 15.57
CA TRP A 44 -4.73 -1.13 15.13
C TRP A 44 -4.81 -2.39 15.97
N SER A 45 -6.00 -2.85 16.36
CA SER A 45 -6.18 -4.17 17.03
C SER A 45 -6.35 -5.32 16.03
N ASP A 46 -6.83 -5.00 14.83
CA ASP A 46 -7.04 -5.89 13.70
C ASP A 46 -7.04 -5.07 12.40
N SER A 47 -7.29 -5.68 11.24
CA SER A 47 -7.26 -5.02 9.93
C SER A 47 -8.33 -3.93 9.73
N THR A 48 -9.34 -3.84 10.59
CA THR A 48 -10.49 -2.94 10.45
C THR A 48 -10.67 -1.97 11.60
N ASN A 49 -10.05 -2.22 12.75
CA ASN A 49 -10.29 -1.46 13.97
C ASN A 49 -9.07 -0.63 14.40
N ALA A 50 -9.10 0.66 14.02
CA ALA A 50 -8.15 1.65 14.49
C ALA A 50 -8.50 2.09 15.90
N VAL A 51 -7.60 1.88 16.86
CA VAL A 51 -7.87 2.10 18.28
C VAL A 51 -7.26 3.39 18.82
N ALA A 52 -6.20 3.90 18.21
CA ALA A 52 -5.57 5.16 18.58
C ALA A 52 -4.79 5.75 17.40
N THR A 53 -4.66 7.08 17.36
CA THR A 53 -3.87 7.79 16.33
C THR A 53 -3.05 8.89 16.99
N THR A 54 -1.82 9.06 16.53
CA THR A 54 -0.91 10.13 16.94
C THR A 54 -0.08 10.61 15.75
N ARG A 55 0.80 11.59 15.96
CA ARG A 55 1.75 12.09 14.96
C ARG A 55 3.15 12.12 15.53
N THR A 56 4.16 11.92 14.67
CA THR A 56 5.55 12.10 15.08
C THR A 56 5.90 13.57 15.27
N ASP A 57 6.73 13.86 16.27
CA ASP A 57 7.25 15.20 16.55
C ASP A 57 8.41 15.59 15.61
N SER A 58 9.03 16.75 15.84
CA SER A 58 10.17 17.24 15.06
C SER A 58 11.40 16.31 15.06
N THR A 59 11.50 15.44 16.08
CA THR A 59 12.56 14.43 16.21
C THR A 59 12.15 13.06 15.65
N GLY A 60 10.99 12.98 14.98
CA GLY A 60 10.45 11.74 14.44
C GLY A 60 9.88 10.79 15.51
N THR A 61 9.79 11.23 16.76
CA THR A 61 9.35 10.42 17.89
C THR A 61 7.83 10.45 18.02
N PHE A 62 7.22 9.34 18.40
CA PHE A 62 5.80 9.26 18.74
C PHE A 62 5.58 8.48 20.04
N LEU A 63 4.43 8.74 20.66
CA LEU A 63 3.89 7.95 21.75
C LEU A 63 2.42 7.66 21.45
N VAL A 64 2.03 6.39 21.39
CA VAL A 64 0.64 5.96 21.21
C VAL A 64 0.25 5.03 22.34
N ARG A 65 -0.93 5.24 22.93
CA ARG A 65 -1.44 4.43 24.04
C ARG A 65 -2.50 3.46 23.55
N ALA A 66 -2.40 2.20 23.96
CA ALA A 66 -3.44 1.22 23.70
C ALA A 66 -4.51 1.29 24.79
N PRO A 67 -5.80 1.21 24.44
CA PRO A 67 -6.88 1.35 25.42
C PRO A 67 -7.04 0.14 26.35
N LYS A 68 -6.59 -1.05 25.92
CA LYS A 68 -6.69 -2.32 26.66
C LYS A 68 -5.48 -3.21 26.35
N VAL A 69 -5.25 -4.20 27.20
CA VAL A 69 -4.30 -5.28 26.92
C VAL A 69 -4.75 -6.03 25.68
N GLY A 70 -3.82 -6.41 24.80
CA GLY A 70 -4.17 -7.04 23.53
C GLY A 70 -3.03 -7.06 22.54
N THR A 71 -3.30 -7.62 21.37
CA THR A 71 -2.34 -7.64 20.27
C THR A 71 -2.65 -6.49 19.32
N TYR A 72 -1.62 -5.72 18.97
CA TYR A 72 -1.77 -4.53 18.13
C TYR A 72 -0.70 -4.48 17.04
N PHE A 73 -0.93 -3.73 15.98
CA PHE A 73 0.14 -3.34 15.05
C PHE A 73 0.03 -1.85 14.74
N ILE A 74 1.15 -1.28 14.28
CA ILE A 74 1.25 0.15 13.99
C ILE A 74 1.39 0.35 12.50
N ASN A 75 0.57 1.26 11.97
CA ASN A 75 0.69 1.79 10.62
C ASN A 75 1.15 3.25 10.64
N VAL A 76 2.14 3.57 9.81
CA VAL A 76 2.70 4.90 9.67
C VAL A 76 2.49 5.40 8.24
N ARG A 77 1.97 6.63 8.11
CA ARG A 77 1.73 7.28 6.83
C ARG A 77 2.24 8.72 6.84
N LYS A 78 3.06 9.08 5.85
CA LYS A 78 3.49 10.46 5.58
C LYS A 78 3.50 10.68 4.08
N PHE A 79 2.99 11.82 3.63
CA PHE A 79 3.08 12.20 2.22
C PHE A 79 4.54 12.29 1.78
N GLY A 80 4.88 11.68 0.64
CA GLY A 80 6.25 11.60 0.13
C GLY A 80 7.12 10.52 0.76
N TYR A 81 6.55 9.60 1.55
CA TYR A 81 7.24 8.43 2.11
C TYR A 81 6.39 7.18 1.89
N MET A 82 7.05 6.02 1.77
CA MET A 82 6.32 4.74 1.75
C MET A 82 5.62 4.52 3.10
N GLY A 83 4.42 3.95 3.09
CA GLY A 83 3.77 3.54 4.33
C GLY A 83 4.63 2.50 5.07
N GLY A 84 4.66 2.54 6.39
CA GLY A 84 5.36 1.55 7.22
C GLY A 84 4.39 0.81 8.11
N GLN A 85 4.50 -0.52 8.21
CA GLN A 85 3.70 -1.35 9.11
C GLN A 85 4.63 -2.20 9.99
N THR A 86 4.29 -2.34 11.27
CA THR A 86 4.99 -3.27 12.18
C THR A 86 4.39 -4.66 12.13
N ASN A 87 5.14 -5.66 12.60
CA ASN A 87 4.53 -6.91 13.04
C ASN A 87 3.58 -6.67 14.23
N THR A 88 2.76 -7.67 14.54
CA THR A 88 1.90 -7.65 15.72
C THR A 88 2.72 -7.61 17.01
N LEU A 89 2.39 -6.68 17.89
CA LEU A 89 2.98 -6.42 19.20
C LEU A 89 1.99 -6.86 20.27
N PRO A 90 2.31 -7.87 21.10
CA PRO A 90 1.51 -8.19 22.28
C PRO A 90 1.74 -7.12 23.34
N LEU A 91 0.76 -6.25 23.58
CA LEU A 91 0.83 -5.24 24.63
C LEU A 91 0.17 -5.80 25.89
N VAL A 92 1.01 -6.17 26.85
CA VAL A 92 0.65 -6.64 28.19
C VAL A 92 0.83 -5.51 29.22
N ASP A 93 0.26 -5.69 30.40
CA ASP A 93 0.11 -4.62 31.39
C ASP A 93 1.46 -3.97 31.80
N VAL A 94 1.44 -2.64 31.92
CA VAL A 94 2.55 -1.75 32.33
C VAL A 94 3.89 -1.98 31.61
N GLN A 95 3.89 -1.97 30.27
CA GLN A 95 5.13 -2.02 29.48
C GLN A 95 5.18 -0.91 28.42
N GLU A 96 6.33 -0.22 28.34
CA GLU A 96 6.66 0.68 27.26
C GLU A 96 7.46 -0.08 26.21
N TYR A 97 6.93 -0.15 24.99
CA TYR A 97 7.61 -0.79 23.86
C TYR A 97 8.32 0.28 23.05
N GLU A 98 9.63 0.17 22.89
CA GLU A 98 10.42 1.03 22.00
C GLU A 98 10.60 0.38 20.64
N ILE A 99 10.20 1.09 19.58
CA ILE A 99 10.35 0.61 18.20
C ILE A 99 10.91 1.68 17.26
N VAL A 100 11.67 1.25 16.26
CA VAL A 100 12.15 2.11 15.18
C VAL A 100 11.52 1.66 13.88
N ILE A 101 10.72 2.54 13.28
CA ILE A 101 10.05 2.30 12.00
C ILE A 101 10.87 2.98 10.91
N ARG A 102 11.43 2.17 10.00
CA ARG A 102 12.27 2.62 8.90
C ARG A 102 11.43 2.67 7.63
N THR A 103 11.28 3.86 7.03
CA THR A 103 10.54 4.04 5.79
C THR A 103 11.35 4.82 4.75
N PRO A 104 11.40 4.40 3.48
CA PRO A 104 12.06 5.17 2.45
C PRO A 104 11.24 6.39 2.02
N ARG A 105 11.94 7.50 1.72
CA ARG A 105 11.32 8.63 1.02
C ARG A 105 11.00 8.23 -0.42
N ILE A 106 9.79 8.54 -0.85
CA ILE A 106 9.41 8.48 -2.25
C ILE A 106 10.12 9.66 -2.92
N ALA A 107 11.24 9.41 -3.59
CA ALA A 107 11.87 10.42 -4.41
C ALA A 107 10.89 10.81 -5.54
N PRO A 108 10.51 12.09 -5.69
CA PRO A 108 9.85 12.51 -6.91
C PRO A 108 10.84 12.26 -8.04
N ILE A 109 10.54 11.28 -8.89
CA ILE A 109 11.19 11.17 -10.19
C ILE A 109 10.74 12.44 -10.91
N MET A 110 11.60 13.47 -10.97
CA MET A 110 11.49 14.42 -12.06
C MET A 110 11.94 13.64 -13.28
N PRO A 111 11.04 13.31 -14.23
CA PRO A 111 11.51 12.91 -15.54
C PRO A 111 12.40 14.07 -16.00
N GLY A 112 13.59 13.78 -16.53
CA GLY A 112 14.31 14.82 -17.26
C GLY A 112 13.31 15.44 -18.23
N VAL A 113 13.11 16.76 -18.15
CA VAL A 113 12.15 17.46 -19.01
C VAL A 113 12.67 17.31 -20.44
N ARG A 114 12.27 16.22 -21.10
CA ARG A 114 12.10 16.21 -22.53
C ARG A 114 10.72 16.79 -22.75
N ILE A 115 10.67 17.85 -23.54
CA ILE A 115 9.43 18.48 -23.98
C ILE A 115 8.69 17.43 -24.84
N THR A 116 7.96 16.53 -24.19
CA THR A 116 6.87 15.80 -24.84
C THR A 116 5.64 16.70 -24.75
N ALA A 117 4.90 16.74 -25.86
CA ALA A 117 3.76 17.62 -26.03
C ALA A 117 2.81 17.56 -24.83
N ARG A 118 2.24 18.72 -24.48
CA ARG A 118 1.24 18.90 -23.43
C ARG A 118 0.14 17.83 -23.56
N GLY A 119 0.19 16.75 -22.75
CA GLY A 119 -0.91 15.76 -22.73
C GLY A 119 -0.60 14.33 -22.25
N THR A 120 0.65 13.86 -22.27
CA THR A 120 0.95 12.44 -22.03
C THR A 120 1.10 12.11 -20.53
N ARG A 121 0.34 11.15 -20.00
CA ARG A 121 0.55 10.64 -18.63
C ARG A 121 1.77 9.69 -18.62
N PRO A 122 2.50 9.55 -17.50
CA PRO A 122 3.60 8.59 -17.40
C PRO A 122 3.22 7.14 -17.78
N GLY A 123 1.97 6.73 -17.49
CA GLY A 123 1.44 5.43 -17.90
C GLY A 123 1.30 5.26 -19.41
N ASP A 124 1.00 6.35 -20.14
CA ASP A 124 0.81 6.32 -21.59
C ASP A 124 2.15 6.06 -22.32
N GLU A 125 3.25 6.65 -21.82
CA GLU A 125 4.60 6.38 -22.35
C GLU A 125 5.03 4.94 -22.07
N MET A 126 4.70 4.38 -20.90
CA MET A 126 5.04 3.00 -20.58
C MET A 126 4.20 1.97 -21.35
N LEU A 127 2.94 2.30 -21.63
CA LEU A 127 2.07 1.54 -22.52
C LEU A 127 2.59 1.52 -23.96
N GLN A 128 3.21 2.59 -24.46
CA GLN A 128 3.87 2.55 -25.78
C GLN A 128 4.97 1.49 -25.85
N GLY A 129 5.69 1.25 -24.74
CA GLY A 129 6.68 0.18 -24.64
C GLY A 129 6.09 -1.23 -24.55
N PHE A 130 4.76 -1.39 -24.47
CA PHE A 130 4.09 -2.70 -24.38
C PHE A 130 4.43 -3.59 -25.57
N ASP A 131 4.35 -3.05 -26.78
CA ASP A 131 4.59 -3.83 -28.00
C ASP A 131 6.04 -4.31 -28.11
N GLU A 132 6.99 -3.50 -27.63
CA GLU A 132 8.39 -3.91 -27.55
C GLU A 132 8.59 -5.08 -26.58
N ARG A 133 7.98 -5.01 -25.40
CA ARG A 133 8.02 -6.10 -24.41
C ARG A 133 7.33 -7.36 -24.91
N ARG A 134 6.19 -7.21 -25.58
CA ARG A 134 5.45 -8.32 -26.21
C ARG A 134 6.30 -9.02 -27.26
N ARG A 135 6.99 -8.27 -28.13
CA ARG A 135 7.92 -8.84 -29.12
C ARG A 135 9.14 -9.51 -28.49
N ALA A 136 9.58 -9.05 -27.32
CA ALA A 136 10.69 -9.68 -26.59
C ALA A 136 10.31 -11.06 -25.99
N GLY A 137 9.02 -11.34 -25.76
CA GLY A 137 8.52 -12.69 -25.51
C GLY A 137 8.70 -13.27 -24.10
N PHE A 138 9.14 -12.46 -23.13
CA PHE A 138 9.42 -12.94 -21.76
C PHE A 138 8.19 -13.02 -20.82
N GLY A 139 6.97 -13.02 -21.36
CA GLY A 139 5.75 -13.03 -20.55
C GLY A 139 4.50 -13.38 -21.35
N PHE A 140 3.37 -13.33 -20.68
CA PHE A 140 2.06 -13.44 -21.31
C PHE A 140 1.42 -12.06 -21.44
N PHE A 141 0.79 -11.79 -22.58
CA PHE A 141 0.29 -10.48 -22.94
C PHE A 141 -1.17 -10.60 -23.38
N MET A 142 -2.02 -9.72 -22.85
CA MET A 142 -3.39 -9.52 -23.33
C MET A 142 -3.55 -8.10 -23.83
N THR A 143 -4.14 -7.98 -25.00
CA THR A 143 -4.58 -6.71 -25.58
C THR A 143 -6.01 -6.40 -25.13
N ALA A 144 -6.48 -5.17 -25.40
CA ALA A 144 -7.87 -4.78 -25.17
C ALA A 144 -8.85 -5.77 -25.83
N GLU A 145 -8.55 -6.25 -27.03
CA GLU A 145 -9.38 -7.22 -27.74
C GLU A 145 -9.43 -8.57 -27.01
N ASP A 146 -8.31 -9.04 -26.48
CA ASP A 146 -8.26 -10.29 -25.70
C ASP A 146 -9.05 -10.17 -24.39
N ILE A 147 -8.99 -9.01 -23.76
CA ILE A 147 -9.73 -8.70 -22.52
C ILE A 147 -11.23 -8.66 -22.81
N ASP A 148 -11.63 -7.98 -23.88
CA ASP A 148 -13.03 -7.85 -24.30
C ASP A 148 -13.61 -9.23 -24.65
N LYS A 149 -12.84 -10.09 -25.34
CA LYS A 149 -13.24 -11.48 -25.65
C LYS A 149 -13.44 -12.35 -24.40
N ARG A 150 -12.62 -12.15 -23.35
CA ARG A 150 -12.79 -12.88 -22.08
C ARG A 150 -14.05 -12.47 -21.34
N ASN A 151 -14.51 -11.22 -21.51
CA ASN A 151 -15.73 -10.66 -20.91
C ASN A 151 -15.89 -11.00 -19.41
N SER A 152 -14.80 -10.90 -18.66
CA SER A 152 -14.79 -11.19 -17.23
C SER A 152 -15.35 -10.01 -16.43
N PRO A 153 -16.27 -10.23 -15.47
CA PRO A 153 -16.76 -9.16 -14.59
C PRO A 153 -15.75 -8.79 -13.49
N MET A 154 -14.75 -9.63 -13.22
CA MET A 154 -13.75 -9.43 -12.16
C MET A 154 -12.32 -9.47 -12.72
N ILE A 155 -11.44 -8.64 -12.14
CA ILE A 155 -10.08 -8.48 -12.63
C ILE A 155 -9.19 -9.70 -12.39
N ALA A 156 -9.30 -10.33 -11.22
CA ALA A 156 -8.54 -11.55 -10.93
C ALA A 156 -8.97 -12.70 -11.85
N GLU A 157 -10.27 -12.83 -12.13
CA GLU A 157 -10.83 -13.83 -13.04
C GLU A 157 -10.35 -13.68 -14.49
N LEU A 158 -9.99 -12.46 -14.91
CA LEU A 158 -9.38 -12.21 -16.22
C LEU A 158 -8.11 -13.06 -16.42
N LEU A 159 -7.38 -13.35 -15.34
CA LEU A 159 -6.11 -14.07 -15.36
C LEU A 159 -6.28 -15.60 -15.22
N ARG A 160 -7.51 -16.11 -15.12
CA ARG A 160 -7.74 -17.55 -15.01
C ARG A 160 -7.21 -18.27 -16.26
N GLY A 161 -6.42 -19.32 -16.04
CA GLY A 161 -5.78 -20.10 -17.10
C GLY A 161 -4.54 -19.45 -17.72
N VAL A 162 -4.08 -18.31 -17.20
CA VAL A 162 -2.82 -17.70 -17.64
C VAL A 162 -1.64 -18.43 -17.00
N SER A 163 -0.66 -18.80 -17.82
CA SER A 163 0.54 -19.50 -17.35
C SER A 163 1.31 -18.65 -16.33
N GLY A 164 1.67 -19.24 -15.19
CA GLY A 164 2.38 -18.56 -14.11
C GLY A 164 1.50 -17.84 -13.09
N VAL A 165 0.18 -17.78 -13.31
CA VAL A 165 -0.79 -17.17 -12.38
C VAL A 165 -1.80 -18.20 -11.90
N ASP A 166 -2.05 -18.23 -10.59
CA ASP A 166 -3.18 -18.92 -9.97
C ASP A 166 -4.14 -17.89 -9.37
N VAL A 167 -5.43 -18.10 -9.59
CA VAL A 167 -6.51 -17.24 -9.07
C VAL A 167 -7.07 -17.95 -7.84
N ALA A 168 -6.49 -17.63 -6.69
CA ALA A 168 -6.76 -18.33 -5.44
C ALA A 168 -7.95 -17.71 -4.69
N PRO A 169 -8.75 -18.50 -3.96
CA PRO A 169 -9.77 -17.96 -3.07
C PRO A 169 -9.15 -17.03 -2.01
N GLY A 170 -9.70 -15.83 -1.90
CA GLY A 170 -9.34 -14.82 -0.92
C GLY A 170 -10.42 -14.58 0.13
N PRO A 171 -10.17 -13.68 1.09
CA PRO A 171 -11.17 -13.26 2.05
C PRO A 171 -12.40 -12.63 1.37
N ASN A 172 -13.56 -12.70 2.04
CA ASN A 172 -14.80 -12.02 1.62
C ASN A 172 -15.30 -12.40 0.21
N GLY A 173 -15.02 -13.62 -0.24
CA GLY A 173 -15.46 -14.12 -1.55
C GLY A 173 -14.74 -13.46 -2.73
N ARG A 174 -13.64 -12.74 -2.47
CA ARG A 174 -12.78 -12.17 -3.51
C ARG A 174 -11.71 -13.18 -3.92
N TYR A 175 -11.09 -12.97 -5.08
CA TYR A 175 -10.01 -13.81 -5.57
C TYR A 175 -8.69 -13.06 -5.54
N LEU A 176 -7.62 -13.73 -5.15
CA LEU A 176 -6.27 -13.18 -5.10
C LEU A 176 -5.47 -13.58 -6.33
N ILE A 177 -4.63 -12.67 -6.80
CA ILE A 177 -3.72 -12.94 -7.92
C ILE A 177 -2.40 -13.47 -7.34
N THR A 178 -2.21 -14.78 -7.47
CA THR A 178 -1.06 -15.50 -6.91
C THR A 178 -0.24 -16.16 -8.01
N SER A 179 0.99 -16.55 -7.68
CA SER A 179 1.86 -17.28 -8.59
C SER A 179 1.58 -18.78 -8.52
N THR A 180 1.61 -19.48 -9.65
CA THR A 180 1.59 -20.95 -9.68
C THR A 180 2.84 -21.58 -9.07
N ARG A 181 3.87 -20.78 -8.77
CA ARG A 181 5.09 -21.21 -8.08
C ARG A 181 4.91 -21.31 -6.56
N GLY A 182 3.79 -20.82 -6.03
CA GLY A 182 3.41 -20.94 -4.62
C GLY A 182 2.36 -22.01 -4.36
N GLY A 183 2.03 -22.22 -3.08
CA GLY A 183 0.88 -23.04 -2.71
C GLY A 183 -0.45 -22.36 -3.04
N ARG A 184 -1.47 -23.15 -3.41
CA ARG A 184 -2.80 -22.66 -3.85
C ARG A 184 -3.72 -22.16 -2.72
N SER A 185 -3.20 -22.06 -1.49
CA SER A 185 -3.98 -21.76 -0.29
C SER A 185 -3.30 -20.68 0.54
N LEU A 186 -4.09 -19.75 1.08
CA LEU A 186 -3.66 -18.76 2.07
C LEU A 186 -3.00 -19.40 3.30
N GLN A 187 -3.33 -20.66 3.60
CA GLN A 187 -2.76 -21.42 4.73
C GLN A 187 -1.33 -21.90 4.47
N ASN A 188 -0.91 -22.03 3.20
CA ASN A 188 0.41 -22.55 2.80
C ASN A 188 1.39 -21.45 2.36
N GLY A 189 1.11 -20.19 2.69
CA GLY A 189 1.93 -19.05 2.23
C GLY A 189 1.76 -18.84 0.73
N ALA A 190 0.65 -18.21 0.34
CA ALA A 190 0.41 -17.84 -1.05
C ALA A 190 1.56 -16.95 -1.58
N CYS A 191 2.10 -17.31 -2.74
CA CYS A 191 3.16 -16.55 -3.41
C CYS A 191 2.50 -15.41 -4.19
N MET A 192 2.27 -14.27 -3.54
CA MET A 192 1.55 -13.13 -4.13
C MET A 192 2.34 -12.53 -5.30
N MET A 193 1.64 -12.23 -6.39
CA MET A 193 2.24 -11.50 -7.52
C MET A 193 2.41 -10.02 -7.14
N ASP A 194 3.48 -9.39 -7.61
CA ASP A 194 3.61 -7.93 -7.55
C ASP A 194 2.68 -7.29 -8.60
N LEU A 195 1.79 -6.39 -8.19
CA LEU A 195 0.77 -5.82 -9.09
C LEU A 195 1.10 -4.36 -9.42
N PHE A 196 0.90 -3.98 -10.68
CA PHE A 196 1.12 -2.62 -11.16
C PHE A 196 -0.09 -2.13 -11.95
N LEU A 197 -0.48 -0.86 -11.77
CA LEU A 197 -1.42 -0.14 -12.61
C LEU A 197 -0.72 1.07 -13.23
N ASP A 198 -0.70 1.16 -14.55
CA ASP A 198 -0.10 2.26 -15.30
C ASP A 198 1.37 2.53 -14.89
N GLY A 199 2.10 1.45 -14.58
CA GLY A 199 3.49 1.46 -14.17
C GLY A 199 3.75 1.70 -12.68
N TRP A 200 2.71 1.91 -11.88
CA TRP A 200 2.81 2.15 -10.45
C TRP A 200 2.36 0.93 -9.64
N PRO A 201 3.06 0.57 -8.55
CA PRO A 201 2.62 -0.50 -7.67
C PRO A 201 1.21 -0.24 -7.15
N ILE A 202 0.38 -1.27 -7.13
CA ILE A 202 -0.97 -1.24 -6.57
C ILE A 202 -1.16 -2.49 -5.70
N ASP A 203 -1.83 -2.34 -4.56
CA ASP A 203 -2.20 -3.51 -3.76
C ASP A 203 -3.46 -4.19 -4.32
N GLU A 204 -3.63 -5.47 -3.95
CA GLU A 204 -4.74 -6.30 -4.41
C GLU A 204 -6.12 -5.70 -4.09
N GLU A 205 -6.30 -5.09 -2.92
CA GLU A 205 -7.58 -4.51 -2.51
C GLU A 205 -7.92 -3.27 -3.35
N ALA A 206 -6.95 -2.39 -3.54
CA ALA A 206 -7.07 -1.18 -4.35
C ALA A 206 -7.34 -1.52 -5.82
N LEU A 207 -6.66 -2.54 -6.36
CA LEU A 207 -6.87 -3.02 -7.72
C LEU A 207 -8.33 -3.46 -7.91
N GLN A 208 -8.81 -4.37 -7.06
CA GLN A 208 -10.16 -4.92 -7.16
C GLN A 208 -11.27 -3.87 -6.98
N ARG A 209 -11.01 -2.81 -6.21
CA ARG A 209 -11.99 -1.73 -5.96
C ARG A 209 -12.02 -0.69 -7.08
N THR A 210 -10.89 -0.49 -7.77
CA THR A 210 -10.69 0.68 -8.64
C THR A 210 -10.67 0.32 -10.11
N VAL A 211 -10.28 -0.91 -10.46
CA VAL A 211 -10.02 -1.31 -11.84
C VAL A 211 -11.02 -2.38 -12.26
N ARG A 212 -11.70 -2.12 -13.38
CA ARG A 212 -12.59 -3.08 -14.04
C ARG A 212 -11.93 -3.56 -15.33
N PRO A 213 -12.13 -4.82 -15.74
CA PRO A 213 -11.53 -5.33 -16.97
C PRO A 213 -11.79 -4.47 -18.21
N MET A 214 -13.01 -3.94 -18.37
CA MET A 214 -13.36 -3.07 -19.51
C MET A 214 -12.62 -1.71 -19.52
N ASP A 215 -12.03 -1.29 -18.40
CA ASP A 215 -11.25 -0.05 -18.32
C ASP A 215 -9.78 -0.27 -18.69
N LEU A 216 -9.38 -1.48 -19.08
CA LEU A 216 -8.01 -1.84 -19.45
C LEU A 216 -7.77 -1.83 -20.95
N GLU A 217 -6.60 -1.33 -21.35
CA GLU A 217 -6.06 -1.40 -22.70
C GLU A 217 -5.17 -2.63 -22.89
N ALA A 218 -4.47 -3.05 -21.84
CA ALA A 218 -3.58 -4.21 -21.89
C ALA A 218 -3.27 -4.79 -20.51
N VAL A 219 -2.84 -6.06 -20.50
CA VAL A 219 -2.29 -6.75 -19.32
C VAL A 219 -1.01 -7.48 -19.70
N GLU A 220 0.00 -7.43 -18.84
CA GLU A 220 1.24 -8.20 -18.95
C GLU A 220 1.43 -9.08 -17.71
N VAL A 221 1.84 -10.33 -17.90
CA VAL A 221 2.10 -11.28 -16.82
C VAL A 221 3.50 -11.85 -16.97
N TYR A 222 4.27 -11.73 -15.90
CA TYR A 222 5.65 -12.22 -15.80
C TYR A 222 5.76 -13.19 -14.64
N SER A 223 5.98 -14.48 -14.94
CA SER A 223 5.91 -15.57 -13.95
C SER A 223 7.07 -15.60 -12.92
N GLY A 224 8.03 -14.68 -13.03
CA GLY A 224 9.12 -14.54 -12.05
C GLY A 224 9.99 -13.31 -12.26
N PRO A 225 10.79 -12.90 -11.26
CA PRO A 225 11.59 -11.67 -11.30
C PRO A 225 12.61 -11.59 -12.44
N ALA A 226 13.07 -12.75 -12.92
CA ALA A 226 14.03 -12.84 -14.02
C ALA A 226 13.44 -12.27 -15.32
N THR A 227 12.14 -12.48 -15.55
CA THR A 227 11.46 -12.09 -16.78
C THR A 227 10.78 -10.73 -16.70
N VAL A 228 10.64 -10.16 -15.49
CA VAL A 228 10.10 -8.81 -15.30
C VAL A 228 11.01 -7.76 -15.97
N PRO A 229 10.46 -6.77 -16.71
CA PRO A 229 11.25 -5.70 -17.31
C PRO A 229 12.01 -4.87 -16.26
N THR A 230 13.22 -4.43 -16.61
CA THR A 230 14.16 -3.79 -15.67
C THR A 230 13.59 -2.56 -14.97
N GLN A 231 12.74 -1.79 -15.64
CA GLN A 231 12.09 -0.60 -15.09
C GLN A 231 11.12 -0.91 -13.93
N PHE A 232 10.60 -2.14 -13.82
CA PHE A 232 9.70 -2.55 -12.73
C PHE A 232 10.41 -3.32 -11.62
N LYS A 233 11.63 -3.84 -11.88
CA LYS A 233 12.39 -4.67 -10.92
C LYS A 233 12.63 -3.99 -9.57
N LYS A 234 12.78 -2.67 -9.55
CA LYS A 234 13.03 -1.90 -8.31
C LYS A 234 11.86 -1.93 -7.32
N ASN A 235 10.65 -2.20 -7.81
CA ASN A 235 9.43 -2.21 -7.02
C ASN A 235 8.90 -3.63 -6.75
N LEU A 236 9.64 -4.66 -7.15
CA LEU A 236 9.28 -6.04 -6.81
C LEU A 236 9.52 -6.27 -5.32
N THR A 237 8.52 -6.82 -4.65
CA THR A 237 8.59 -7.14 -3.22
C THR A 237 8.93 -8.60 -2.98
N GLY A 238 8.66 -9.47 -3.96
CA GLY A 238 8.80 -10.91 -3.82
C GLY A 238 9.49 -11.60 -5.00
N SER A 239 9.55 -12.93 -4.92
CA SER A 239 10.15 -13.78 -5.95
C SER A 239 9.11 -14.38 -6.90
N CYS A 240 7.83 -14.01 -6.75
CA CYS A 240 6.67 -14.69 -7.33
C CYS A 240 6.34 -14.28 -8.77
N GLY A 241 6.82 -13.10 -9.21
CA GLY A 241 6.53 -12.52 -10.51
C GLY A 241 5.72 -11.24 -10.41
N ALA A 242 5.28 -10.70 -11.55
CA ALA A 242 4.51 -9.47 -11.60
C ALA A 242 3.37 -9.52 -12.62
N VAL A 243 2.30 -8.77 -12.33
CA VAL A 243 1.20 -8.49 -13.26
C VAL A 243 1.07 -6.97 -13.45
N LEU A 244 1.11 -6.52 -14.69
CA LEU A 244 1.00 -5.11 -15.05
C LEU A 244 -0.33 -4.90 -15.77
N PHE A 245 -1.11 -3.95 -15.28
CA PHE A 245 -2.37 -3.51 -15.84
C PHE A 245 -2.19 -2.12 -16.45
N TRP A 246 -2.67 -1.94 -17.69
CA TRP A 246 -2.63 -0.67 -18.39
C TRP A 246 -4.05 -0.18 -18.64
N SER A 247 -4.38 1.02 -18.18
CA SER A 247 -5.70 1.60 -18.34
C SER A 247 -5.91 2.16 -19.75
N ARG A 248 -7.17 2.16 -20.21
CA ARG A 248 -7.53 2.83 -21.46
C ARG A 248 -7.33 4.34 -21.33
N ILE A 249 -6.71 4.94 -22.34
CA ILE A 249 -6.58 6.39 -22.43
C ILE A 249 -7.97 6.98 -22.66
N ARG A 250 -8.65 7.41 -21.58
CA ARG A 250 -9.86 8.24 -21.71
C ARG A 250 -9.43 9.62 -22.18
N ASN A 251 -9.50 9.85 -23.50
CA ASN A 251 -9.27 11.14 -24.10
C ASN A 251 -10.29 12.15 -23.53
N ARG A 252 -9.83 13.04 -22.64
CA ARG A 252 -10.70 14.03 -21.98
C ARG A 252 -11.20 15.11 -22.94
N ASP A 253 -10.61 15.22 -24.13
CA ASP A 253 -10.97 16.24 -25.13
C ASP A 253 -12.25 15.89 -25.91
N ALA A 254 -12.64 14.61 -25.94
CA ALA A 254 -13.92 14.21 -26.53
C ALA A 254 -15.13 14.70 -25.72
N ARG A 255 -14.95 15.11 -24.46
CA ARG A 255 -16.04 15.62 -23.61
C ARG A 255 -16.26 17.13 -23.72
N LYS A 256 -15.45 17.85 -24.52
CA LYS A 256 -15.61 19.29 -24.80
C LYS A 256 -16.17 19.60 -26.19
N LYS A 257 -16.51 18.58 -27.00
CA LYS A 257 -17.21 18.76 -28.27
C LYS A 257 -18.47 17.90 -28.27
N SER A 258 -19.49 18.39 -27.57
CA SER A 258 -20.87 18.13 -27.95
C SER A 258 -21.51 19.51 -28.14
N PRO A 259 -22.18 19.77 -29.27
CA PRO A 259 -22.72 21.08 -29.65
C PRO A 259 -23.74 21.61 -28.64
#